data_AF-A0A7Z8W6W6-F1
#
_entry.id   AF-A0A7Z8W6W6-F1
#
_cell.length_a   1.000
_cell.length_b   1.000
_cell.length_c   1.000
_cell.angle_alpha   90.00
_cell.angle_beta   90.00
_cell.angle_gamma   90.00
#
_symmetry.space_group_name_H-M   'P 1'
#
loop_
_entity.id
_entity.type
_entity.pdbx_description
1 polymer ?
#
loop_
_entity_poly.entity_id
_entity_poly.type
_entity_poly.pdbx_seq_one_letter_code
_entity_poly.pdbx_strand_id
1 'polypeptide(L)' 'MNIKWNSENIIFETLREAEVWTDSIGNEIYGRVYDGYVTPDYKIAYVLLAEVPHFKVHTEIDVNNEP' A
#
# COMPACT_ATOMS: atom_id res chain seq x y z
N MET A 1 3.76 -17.87 -11.07
CA MET A 1 4.60 -17.05 -10.19
C MET A 1 3.80 -16.82 -8.91
N ASN A 2 4.33 -17.18 -7.75
CA ASN A 2 3.61 -17.01 -6.48
C ASN A 2 3.91 -15.59 -5.97
N ILE A 3 2.93 -14.69 -6.01
CA ILE A 3 3.11 -13.29 -5.62
C ILE A 3 3.10 -13.22 -4.10
N LYS A 4 4.16 -12.68 -3.49
CA LYS A 4 4.22 -12.46 -2.06
C LYS A 4 3.63 -11.10 -1.74
N TRP A 5 2.53 -11.09 -1.00
CA TRP A 5 1.84 -9.87 -0.58
C TRP A 5 2.21 -9.52 0.87
N ASN A 6 2.38 -8.23 1.16
CA ASN A 6 2.32 -7.70 2.53
C ASN A 6 0.98 -6.98 2.74
N SER A 7 0.42 -7.05 3.95
CA SER A 7 -0.88 -6.46 4.28
C SER A 7 -0.83 -5.90 5.70
N GLU A 8 -1.23 -4.64 5.85
CA GLU A 8 -1.33 -3.96 7.14
C GLU A 8 -2.59 -3.10 7.19
N ASN A 9 -3.24 -3.11 8.37
CA ASN A 9 -4.47 -2.36 8.61
C ASN A 9 -4.18 -1.01 9.28
N ILE A 10 -3.33 -0.20 8.64
CA ILE A 10 -2.99 1.15 9.07
C ILE A 10 -3.78 2.15 8.23
N ILE A 11 -4.33 3.16 8.90
CA ILE A 11 -5.01 4.30 8.28
C ILE A 11 -4.39 5.58 8.84
N PHE A 12 -3.94 6.46 7.96
CA PHE A 12 -3.40 7.77 8.31
C PHE A 12 -4.48 8.84 8.21
N GLU A 13 -4.34 9.92 8.97
CA GLU A 13 -5.24 11.07 8.90
C GLU A 13 -4.92 11.93 7.68
N THR A 14 -3.63 12.09 7.37
CA THR A 14 -3.16 12.98 6.31
C THR A 14 -2.42 12.23 5.21
N LEU A 15 -2.38 12.82 4.02
CA LEU A 15 -1.56 12.31 2.91
C LEU A 15 -0.07 12.36 3.26
N ARG A 16 0.35 13.39 4.02
CA ARG A 16 1.76 13.57 4.41
C ARG A 16 2.26 12.45 5.31
N GLU A 17 1.43 11.97 6.24
CA GLU A 17 1.79 10.83 7.08
C GLU A 17 1.92 9.55 6.24
N ALA A 18 1.01 9.33 5.30
CA ALA A 18 1.09 8.21 4.36
C ALA A 18 2.37 8.27 3.51
N GLU A 19 2.74 9.43 2.96
CA GLU A 19 3.98 9.64 2.20
C GLU A 19 5.23 9.25 3.00
N VAL A 20 5.35 9.74 4.23
CA VAL A 20 6.51 9.45 5.09
C VAL A 20 6.58 7.96 5.45
N TRP A 21 5.43 7.31 5.58
CA TRP A 21 5.38 5.87 5.86
C TRP A 21 5.77 5.03 4.65
N THR A 22 5.28 5.37 3.45
CA THR A 22 5.48 4.59 2.23
C THR A 22 6.93 4.51 1.77
N ASP A 23 7.78 5.45 2.16
CA ASP A 23 9.23 5.39 1.94
C ASP A 23 9.83 4.06 2.42
N SER A 24 9.35 3.54 3.56
CA SER A 24 9.83 2.26 4.10
C SER A 24 9.36 1.05 3.26
N ILE A 25 8.10 1.06 2.84
CA ILE A 25 7.48 0.02 2.00
C ILE A 25 8.16 -0.06 0.62
N GLY A 26 8.50 1.10 0.06
CA GLY A 26 9.26 1.23 -1.18
C GLY A 26 10.53 0.39 -1.13
N ASN A 27 11.34 0.60 -0.08
CA ASN A 27 12.60 -0.10 0.12
C ASN A 27 12.44 -1.62 0.24
N GLU A 28 11.40 -2.09 0.92
CA GLU A 28 11.14 -3.53 1.10
C GLU A 28 10.78 -4.22 -0.22
N ILE A 29 10.03 -3.55 -1.10
CA ILE A 29 9.70 -4.09 -2.42
C ILE A 29 10.91 -4.02 -3.36
N TYR A 30 11.68 -2.93 -3.36
CA TYR A 30 12.95 -2.89 -4.10
C TYR A 30 13.93 -3.97 -3.62
N GLY A 31 13.93 -4.26 -2.30
CA GLY A 31 14.64 -5.36 -1.68
C GLY A 31 14.05 -6.75 -1.95
N ARG A 32 12.93 -6.85 -2.69
CA ARG A 32 12.19 -8.09 -3.00
C ARG A 32 11.75 -8.87 -1.77
N VAL A 33 11.47 -8.17 -0.66
CA VAL A 33 10.90 -8.77 0.55
C VAL A 33 9.48 -9.25 0.27
N TYR A 34 8.71 -8.49 -0.52
CA TYR A 34 7.41 -8.84 -1.08
C TYR A 34 7.24 -8.16 -2.44
N ASP A 35 6.27 -8.65 -3.23
CA ASP A 35 6.02 -8.24 -4.61
C ASP A 35 4.91 -7.19 -4.74
N GLY A 36 4.11 -7.00 -3.69
CA GLY A 36 3.00 -6.05 -3.67
C GLY A 36 2.43 -5.83 -2.28
N TYR A 37 1.59 -4.80 -2.15
CA TYR A 37 1.09 -4.31 -0.87
C TYR A 37 -0.44 -4.18 -0.89
N VAL A 38 -1.09 -4.62 0.19
CA VAL A 38 -2.54 -4.54 0.42
C VAL A 38 -2.80 -3.58 1.56
N THR A 39 -3.66 -2.58 1.34
CA THR A 39 -3.96 -1.55 2.35
C THR A 39 -5.42 -1.10 2.31
N PRO A 40 -6.03 -0.81 3.47
CA PRO A 40 -7.34 -0.16 3.53
C PRO A 40 -7.25 1.37 3.31
N ASP A 41 -6.05 1.97 3.41
CA ASP A 41 -5.87 3.40 3.24
C ASP A 41 -5.59 3.77 1.79
N TYR A 42 -6.56 4.42 1.16
CA TYR A 42 -6.42 4.91 -0.22
C TYR A 42 -5.26 5.91 -0.40
N LYS A 43 -4.81 6.60 0.66
CA LYS A 43 -3.68 7.54 0.62
C LYS A 43 -2.36 6.79 0.46
N ILE A 44 -2.18 5.70 1.20
CA ILE A 44 -1.02 4.80 1.03
C ILE A 44 -1.01 4.26 -0.40
N ALA A 45 -2.16 3.78 -0.88
CA ALA A 45 -2.27 3.25 -2.23
C ALA A 45 -1.91 4.30 -3.30
N TYR A 46 -2.40 5.54 -3.13
CA TYR A 46 -2.11 6.65 -4.02
C TYR A 46 -0.62 6.96 -4.10
N VAL A 47 0.07 7.07 -2.97
CA VAL A 47 1.51 7.39 -2.95
C VAL A 47 2.32 6.27 -3.60
N LEU A 48 2.07 5.02 -3.22
CA LEU A 48 2.79 3.87 -3.78
C LEU A 48 2.64 3.73 -5.30
N LEU A 49 1.44 4.00 -5.83
CA LEU A 49 1.19 3.99 -7.27
C LEU A 49 1.90 5.13 -8.00
N ALA A 50 2.08 6.29 -7.35
CA ALA A 50 2.80 7.42 -7.92
C ALA A 50 4.33 7.22 -7.92
N GLU A 51 4.86 6.58 -6.87
CA GLU A 51 6.30 6.43 -6.67
C GLU A 51 6.92 5.30 -7.50
N VAL A 52 6.18 4.22 -7.79
CA VAL A 52 6.80 3.03 -8.39
C VAL A 52 6.00 2.44 -9.57
N PRO A 53 6.49 2.56 -10.82
CA PRO A 53 5.78 2.14 -12.02
C PRO A 53 5.45 0.64 -12.12
N HIS A 54 6.08 -0.19 -11.29
CA HIS A 54 5.94 -1.65 -11.30
C HIS A 54 5.19 -2.20 -10.08
N PHE A 55 4.72 -1.35 -9.17
CA PHE A 55 4.01 -1.81 -7.98
C PHE A 55 2.61 -2.30 -8.32
N LYS A 56 2.22 -3.40 -7.65
CA LYS A 56 0.84 -3.86 -7.62
C LYS A 56 0.28 -3.50 -6.26
N VAL A 57 -0.76 -2.67 -6.27
CA VAL A 57 -1.45 -2.21 -5.07
C VAL A 57 -2.90 -2.64 -5.16
N HIS A 58 -3.43 -3.19 -4.07
CA HIS A 58 -4.84 -3.53 -3.93
C HIS A 58 -5.43 -2.83 -2.71
N THR A 59 -6.58 -2.19 -2.92
CA THR A 59 -7.40 -1.68 -1.82
C THR A 59 -8.52 -2.68 -1.53
N GLU A 60 -8.62 -3.09 -0.27
CA GLU A 60 -9.77 -3.88 0.19
C GLU A 60 -10.91 -2.89 0.49
N ILE A 61 -11.81 -2.70 -0.47
CA ILE A 61 -13.05 -1.97 -0.25
C ILE A 61 -14.06 -2.99 0.29
N ASP A 62 -14.40 -2.90 1.58
CA ASP A 62 -15.52 -3.66 2.12
C ASP A 62 -16.83 -2.96 1.71
N VAL A 63 -17.36 -3.35 0.54
CA VAL A 63 -18.59 -2.78 -0.04
C VAL A 63 -19.83 -3.08 0.83
N ASN A 64 -19.71 -3.95 1.84
CA ASN A 64 -20.83 -4.39 2.67
C ASN A 64 -21.02 -3.60 3.98
N ASN A 65 -20.15 -2.64 4.30
CA ASN A 65 -20.31 -1.75 5.45
C ASN A 65 -20.69 -0.33 4.98
N GLU A 66 -21.91 -0.17 4.48
CA GLU A 66 -22.58 1.14 4.45
C GLU A 66 -23.09 1.49 5.87
N PRO A 67 -23.01 2.78 6.30
CA PRO A 67 -23.48 3.23 7.62
C PRO A 67 -25.01 3.16 7.80
#